data_AF-A0A9E0XGQ2-F1
#
_entry.id   AF-A0A9E0XGQ2-F1
#
_cell.length_a   1.000
_cell.length_b   1.000
_cell.length_c   1.000
_cell.angle_alpha   90.00
_cell.angle_beta   90.00
_cell.angle_gamma   90.00
#
_symmetry.space_group_name_H-M   'P 1'
#
loop_
_entity.id
_entity.type
_entity.pdbx_description
1 polymer ?
#
loop_
_entity_poly.entity_id
_entity_poly.type
_entity_poly.pdbx_seq_one_letter_code
_entity_poly.pdbx_strand_id
1 'polypeptide(L)'
;MNSKFGFWFSLSKNPSWKSWVGYAFESVCYKHIDQIRNALKIDPGSIAGTWRFAPKPKKRRAKVGQEGAQIDLLFDRPDNSITLCEIKCSEAPFAIDTLYAQMLQKNRKFFSSKREQKNSFSLL
;
A
#
# COMPACT_ATOMS: atom_id res chain seq x y z
N MET A 1 24.28 34.95 8.36
CA MET A 1 22.96 34.52 8.88
C MET A 1 21.92 34.76 7.79
N ASN A 2 20.90 33.90 7.70
CA ASN A 2 19.71 33.93 6.81
C ASN A 2 19.75 33.07 5.51
N SER A 3 19.45 31.77 5.65
CA SER A 3 18.91 30.95 4.54
C SER A 3 17.87 29.91 5.00
N LYS A 4 17.26 30.07 6.18
CA LYS A 4 16.25 29.13 6.70
C LYS A 4 14.83 29.40 6.17
N PHE A 5 14.54 30.61 5.72
CA PHE A 5 13.24 30.96 5.15
C PHE A 5 13.17 30.44 3.70
N GLY A 6 12.43 29.36 3.50
CA GLY A 6 12.18 28.78 2.16
C GLY A 6 12.92 27.47 1.85
N PHE A 7 13.89 27.04 2.66
CA PHE A 7 14.59 25.75 2.47
C PHE A 7 13.61 24.57 2.47
N TRP A 8 12.76 24.49 3.49
CA TRP A 8 11.75 23.42 3.61
C TRP A 8 10.70 23.47 2.50
N PHE A 9 10.31 24.68 2.07
CA PHE A 9 9.37 24.86 0.97
C PHE A 9 9.98 24.48 -0.39
N SER A 10 11.28 24.68 -0.58
CA SER A 10 11.98 24.20 -1.76
C SER A 10 12.13 22.68 -1.74
N LEU A 11 12.49 22.12 -0.59
CA LEU A 11 12.63 20.68 -0.39
C LEU A 11 11.31 19.94 -0.61
N SER A 12 10.18 20.51 -0.16
CA SER A 12 8.87 19.87 -0.28
C SER A 12 8.41 19.67 -1.73
N LYS A 13 8.97 20.44 -2.68
CA LYS A 13 8.71 20.31 -4.11
C LYS A 13 9.46 19.13 -4.75
N ASN A 14 10.45 18.55 -4.07
CA ASN A 14 11.26 17.45 -4.61
C ASN A 14 10.44 16.14 -4.65
N PRO A 15 10.50 15.35 -5.74
CA PRO A 15 9.92 14.01 -5.78
C PRO A 15 10.34 13.08 -4.63
N SER A 16 11.57 13.22 -4.11
CA SER A 16 12.04 12.43 -2.96
C SER A 16 11.27 12.78 -1.68
N TRP A 17 10.92 14.04 -1.50
CA TRP A 17 10.09 14.49 -0.39
C TRP A 17 8.70 13.90 -0.47
N LYS A 18 8.06 13.94 -1.66
CA LYS A 18 6.73 13.34 -1.86
C LYS A 18 6.72 11.83 -1.56
N SER A 19 7.77 11.13 -1.97
CA SER A 19 7.94 9.71 -1.66
C SER A 19 8.10 9.48 -0.16
N TRP A 20 8.90 10.30 0.52
CA TRP A 20 9.08 10.25 1.97
C TRP A 20 7.77 10.53 2.73
N VAL A 21 6.97 11.51 2.30
CA VAL A 21 5.67 11.80 2.90
C VAL A 21 4.73 10.60 2.78
N GLY A 22 4.72 9.90 1.64
CA GLY A 22 3.97 8.66 1.46
C GLY A 22 4.33 7.60 2.51
N TYR A 23 5.62 7.28 2.65
CA TYR A 23 6.10 6.32 3.65
C TYR A 23 5.85 6.76 5.09
N ALA A 24 5.99 8.06 5.36
CA ALA A 24 5.69 8.62 6.68
C ALA A 24 4.19 8.46 7.01
N PHE A 25 3.31 8.69 6.04
CA PHE A 25 1.87 8.51 6.19
C PHE A 25 1.49 7.03 6.41
N GLU A 26 2.06 6.10 5.62
CA GLU A 26 1.91 4.66 5.85
C GLU A 26 2.31 4.27 7.28
N SER A 27 3.45 4.77 7.76
CA SER A 27 3.93 4.52 9.13
C SER A 27 2.98 5.07 10.19
N VAL A 28 2.36 6.23 9.96
CA VAL A 28 1.35 6.80 10.85
C VAL A 28 0.09 5.94 10.86
N CYS A 29 -0.37 5.46 9.71
CA CYS A 29 -1.50 4.53 9.63
C CYS A 29 -1.25 3.26 10.46
N TYR A 30 -0.06 2.65 10.35
CA TYR A 30 0.30 1.47 11.14
C TYR A 30 0.35 1.73 12.65
N LYS A 31 0.79 2.91 13.08
CA LYS A 31 0.75 3.30 14.50
C LYS A 31 -0.68 3.47 15.04
N HIS A 32 -1.66 3.67 14.15
CA HIS A 32 -3.06 3.86 14.49
C HIS A 32 -3.93 2.73 13.93
N ILE A 33 -3.37 1.52 13.84
CA ILE A 33 -4.02 0.40 13.18
C ILE A 33 -5.33 0.00 13.87
N ASP A 34 -5.41 0.14 15.20
CA ASP A 34 -6.61 -0.16 15.97
C ASP A 34 -7.74 0.83 15.67
N GLN A 35 -7.41 2.11 15.51
CA GLN A 35 -8.37 3.15 15.12
C GLN A 35 -8.88 2.92 13.70
N ILE A 36 -7.99 2.59 12.76
CA ILE A 36 -8.35 2.27 11.37
C ILE A 36 -9.25 1.03 11.34
N ARG A 37 -8.86 -0.03 12.04
CA ARG A 37 -9.62 -1.28 12.13
C ARG A 37 -11.03 -1.02 12.66
N ASN A 38 -11.16 -0.23 13.73
CA ASN A 38 -12.45 0.14 14.30
C ASN A 38 -13.29 0.98 13.34
N ALA A 39 -12.70 1.96 12.65
CA ALA A 39 -13.40 2.80 11.68
C ALA A 39 -13.92 1.98 10.49
N LEU A 40 -13.16 0.98 10.04
CA LEU A 40 -13.54 0.05 8.97
C LEU A 40 -14.45 -1.09 9.45
N LYS A 41 -14.77 -1.15 10.74
CA LYS A 41 -15.57 -2.23 11.37
C LYS A 41 -14.99 -3.63 11.08
N ILE A 42 -13.66 -3.71 11.10
CA ILE A 42 -12.93 -4.97 10.96
C ILE A 42 -12.80 -5.62 12.35
N ASP A 43 -12.90 -6.95 12.39
CA ASP A 43 -12.85 -7.71 13.63
C ASP A 43 -11.54 -7.43 14.41
N PRO A 44 -11.61 -7.12 15.73
CA PRO A 44 -10.43 -6.78 16.55
C PRO A 44 -9.37 -7.88 16.62
N GLY A 45 -9.75 -9.15 16.41
CA GLY A 45 -8.84 -10.29 16.29
C GLY A 45 -8.10 -10.38 14.95
N SER A 46 -8.36 -9.45 14.01
CA SER A 46 -7.70 -9.45 12.70
C SER A 46 -6.24 -9.03 12.79
N ILE A 47 -5.37 -9.81 12.17
CA ILE A 47 -3.93 -9.58 12.13
C ILE A 47 -3.60 -8.61 11.00
N ALA A 48 -3.04 -7.45 11.34
CA ALA A 48 -2.60 -6.48 10.37
C ALA A 48 -1.21 -6.84 9.80
N GLY A 49 -1.02 -6.62 8.51
CA GLY A 49 0.26 -6.90 7.85
C GLY A 49 0.45 -6.07 6.58
N THR A 50 1.63 -6.20 5.96
CA THR A 50 1.94 -5.70 4.63
C THR A 50 2.34 -6.88 3.74
N TRP A 51 2.23 -6.72 2.43
CA TRP A 51 2.73 -7.73 1.50
C TRP A 51 3.40 -7.11 0.29
N ARG A 52 4.55 -7.65 -0.08
CA ARG A 52 5.28 -7.21 -1.26
C ARG A 52 5.89 -8.38 -2.00
N PHE A 53 5.76 -8.34 -3.32
CA PHE A 53 6.49 -9.19 -4.24
C PHE A 53 7.37 -8.34 -5.14
N ALA A 54 8.67 -8.60 -5.08
CA ALA A 54 9.65 -8.05 -6.00
C ALA A 54 10.21 -9.18 -6.86
N PRO A 55 10.10 -9.11 -8.20
CA PRO A 55 10.73 -10.08 -9.08
C PRO A 55 12.26 -10.02 -8.91
N LYS A 56 12.92 -11.18 -8.87
CA LYS A 56 14.39 -11.23 -8.84
C LYS A 56 14.95 -10.60 -10.14
N PRO A 57 16.02 -9.79 -10.07
CA PRO A 57 16.65 -9.25 -11.26
C PRO A 57 17.14 -10.42 -12.15
N LYS A 58 16.68 -10.44 -13.40
CA LYS A 58 17.01 -11.50 -14.36
C LYS A 58 18.47 -11.36 -14.81
N LYS A 59 19.26 -12.43 -14.70
CA LYS A 59 20.56 -12.54 -15.39
C LYS A 59 20.31 -12.54 -16.91
N ARG A 60 20.66 -11.43 -17.56
CA ARG A 60 20.91 -11.11 -19.00
C ARG A 60 20.10 -11.75 -20.16
N ARG A 61 19.27 -12.79 -20.02
CA ARG A 61 18.47 -13.37 -21.14
C ARG A 61 17.20 -14.09 -20.70
N ALA A 62 16.23 -13.39 -20.11
CA ALA A 62 14.94 -13.99 -19.80
C ALA A 62 13.77 -13.06 -20.17
N LYS A 63 12.71 -13.67 -20.72
CA LYS A 63 11.46 -13.07 -21.22
C LYS A 63 10.98 -11.85 -20.40
N VAL A 64 10.39 -10.85 -21.06
CA VAL A 64 9.77 -9.67 -20.43
C VAL A 64 8.81 -10.05 -19.29
N GLY A 65 8.85 -9.27 -18.19
CA GLY A 65 7.65 -8.88 -17.44
C GLY A 65 7.09 -9.84 -16.39
N GLN A 66 7.79 -10.02 -15.25
CA GLN A 66 7.03 -10.14 -14.00
C GLN A 66 7.08 -8.76 -13.35
N GLU A 67 5.95 -8.08 -13.27
CA GLU A 67 5.85 -6.84 -12.52
C GLU A 67 5.75 -7.17 -11.02
N GLY A 68 6.34 -6.31 -10.20
CA GLY A 68 6.15 -6.38 -8.76
C GLY A 68 4.72 -6.07 -8.37
N ALA A 69 4.35 -6.43 -7.14
CA ALA A 69 3.07 -6.07 -6.54
C ALA A 69 3.29 -5.72 -5.08
N GLN A 70 2.49 -4.80 -4.57
CA GLN A 70 2.51 -4.37 -3.17
C GLN A 70 1.07 -4.24 -2.69
N ILE A 71 0.86 -4.60 -1.43
CA ILE A 71 -0.33 -4.33 -0.65
C ILE A 71 0.17 -3.57 0.58
N ASP A 72 -0.23 -2.31 0.69
CA ASP A 72 0.27 -1.43 1.76
C ASP A 72 -0.19 -1.92 3.11
N LEU A 73 -1.47 -2.27 3.24
CA LEU A 73 -2.07 -2.82 4.44
C LEU A 73 -3.01 -3.98 4.11
N LEU A 74 -2.97 -5.03 4.92
CA LEU A 74 -3.99 -6.08 4.92
C LEU A 74 -4.41 -6.42 6.34
N PHE A 75 -5.64 -6.91 6.48
CA PHE A 75 -6.15 -7.53 7.69
C PHE A 75 -6.51 -8.99 7.40
N ASP A 76 -5.79 -9.92 8.01
CA ASP A 76 -6.10 -11.36 8.02
C ASP A 76 -7.12 -11.63 9.14
N ARG A 77 -8.36 -11.92 8.76
CA ARG A 77 -9.51 -11.93 9.68
C ARG A 77 -9.84 -13.36 10.13
N PRO A 78 -10.40 -13.52 11.34
CA PRO A 78 -10.76 -14.85 11.87
C PRO A 78 -11.88 -15.55 11.08
N ASP A 79 -12.66 -14.84 10.27
CA ASP A 79 -13.71 -15.39 9.40
C ASP A 79 -13.18 -15.88 8.04
N ASN A 80 -11.89 -16.25 7.98
CA ASN A 80 -11.20 -16.73 6.79
C ASN A 80 -11.29 -15.76 5.59
N SER A 81 -11.30 -14.46 5.91
CA SER A 81 -11.32 -13.38 4.93
C SER A 81 -10.09 -12.50 5.08
N ILE A 82 -9.63 -11.92 3.96
CA ILE A 82 -8.56 -10.93 3.96
C ILE A 82 -9.10 -9.64 3.38
N THR A 83 -8.96 -8.56 4.14
CA THR A 83 -9.26 -7.21 3.66
C THR A 83 -7.96 -6.55 3.24
N LEU A 84 -7.86 -6.18 1.97
CA LEU A 84 -6.71 -5.47 1.40
C LEU A 84 -7.03 -3.98 1.36
N CYS A 85 -6.07 -3.17 1.78
CA CYS A 85 -6.16 -1.72 1.82
C CYS A 85 -4.94 -1.12 1.10
N GLU A 86 -5.21 -0.09 0.33
CA GLU A 86 -4.18 0.77 -0.27
C GLU A 86 -4.11 2.07 0.55
N ILE A 87 -2.91 2.50 0.91
CA ILE A 87 -2.72 3.72 1.70
C ILE A 87 -2.30 4.84 0.76
N LYS A 88 -3.16 5.84 0.59
CA LYS A 88 -2.87 6.99 -0.26
C LYS A 88 -2.73 8.28 0.54
N CYS A 89 -1.55 8.91 0.44
CA CYS A 89 -1.34 10.28 0.88
C CYS A 89 -1.45 11.23 -0.32
N SER A 90 -2.43 12.13 -0.31
CA SER A 90 -2.64 13.15 -1.35
C SER A 90 -3.03 14.50 -0.73
N GLU A 91 -2.64 15.60 -1.39
CA GLU A 91 -2.98 16.96 -0.93
C GLU A 91 -4.43 17.35 -1.27
N ALA A 92 -5.04 16.68 -2.25
CA ALA A 92 -6.41 16.87 -2.70
C ALA A 92 -7.18 15.55 -2.61
N PRO A 93 -8.53 15.57 -2.68
CA PRO A 93 -9.33 14.36 -2.78
C PRO A 93 -8.80 13.43 -3.88
N PHE A 94 -8.54 12.18 -3.51
CA PHE A 94 -8.02 11.19 -4.43
C PHE A 94 -9.17 10.43 -5.10
N ALA A 95 -9.26 10.51 -6.42
CA ALA A 95 -10.20 9.74 -7.21
C ALA A 95 -9.52 8.46 -7.74
N ILE A 96 -10.17 7.32 -7.57
CA ILE A 96 -9.75 6.07 -8.17
C ILE A 96 -10.15 6.10 -9.65
N ASP A 97 -9.16 6.29 -10.53
CA ASP A 97 -9.36 6.15 -11.96
C ASP A 97 -9.33 4.68 -12.41
N THR A 98 -9.65 4.44 -13.68
CA THR A 98 -9.69 3.10 -14.26
C THR A 98 -8.34 2.39 -14.21
N LEU A 99 -7.22 3.11 -14.43
CA LEU A 99 -5.88 2.52 -14.43
C LEU A 99 -5.46 2.12 -13.01
N TYR A 100 -5.76 2.97 -12.03
CA TYR A 100 -5.51 2.72 -10.62
C TYR A 100 -6.35 1.56 -10.11
N ALA A 101 -7.65 1.51 -10.45
CA ALA A 101 -8.51 0.37 -10.13
C ALA A 101 -7.97 -0.94 -10.72
N GLN A 102 -7.51 -0.92 -11.98
CA GLN A 102 -6.90 -2.08 -12.63
C GLN A 102 -5.62 -2.53 -11.91
N MET A 103 -4.78 -1.59 -11.47
CA MET A 103 -3.58 -1.86 -10.67
C MET A 103 -3.95 -2.54 -9.35
N LEU A 104 -4.93 -2.02 -8.61
CA LEU A 104 -5.38 -2.62 -7.35
C LEU A 104 -5.93 -4.04 -7.56
N GLN A 105 -6.71 -4.26 -8.61
CA GLN A 105 -7.22 -5.59 -8.95
C GLN A 105 -6.09 -6.55 -9.36
N LYS A 106 -5.07 -6.06 -10.07
CA LYS A 106 -3.87 -6.84 -10.41
C LYS A 106 -3.12 -7.26 -9.13
N ASN A 107 -2.89 -6.33 -8.21
CA ASN A 107 -2.20 -6.61 -6.94
C ASN A 107 -2.99 -7.62 -6.10
N ARG A 108 -4.32 -7.47 -6.02
CA ARG A 108 -5.22 -8.43 -5.36
C ARG A 108 -5.13 -9.84 -5.97
N LYS A 109 -5.24 -9.96 -7.29
CA LYS A 109 -5.14 -11.25 -7.99
C LYS A 109 -3.78 -11.90 -7.75
N PHE A 110 -2.72 -11.10 -7.82
CA PHE A 110 -1.36 -11.58 -7.65
C PHE A 110 -1.12 -12.04 -6.20
N PHE A 111 -1.55 -11.28 -5.20
CA PHE A 111 -1.54 -11.70 -3.80
C PHE A 111 -2.32 -13.01 -3.58
N SER A 112 -3.55 -13.08 -4.10
CA SER A 112 -4.40 -14.29 -3.99
C SER A 112 -3.73 -15.52 -4.60
N SER A 113 -3.07 -15.38 -5.77
CA SER A 113 -2.34 -16.49 -6.42
C SER A 113 -1.12 -17.00 -5.65
N LYS A 114 -0.59 -16.20 -4.71
CA LYS A 114 0.58 -16.53 -3.90
C LYS A 114 0.21 -17.10 -2.53
N ARG A 115 -1.05 -16.97 -2.11
CA ARG A 115 -1.56 -17.60 -0.89
C ARG A 115 -1.98 -19.04 -1.20
N GLU A 116 -1.53 -19.97 -0.38
CA GLU A 116 -1.87 -21.40 -0.50
C GLU A 116 -3.28 -21.72 0.03
N GLN A 117 -3.87 -20.82 0.83
CA GLN A 117 -5.17 -21.00 1.48
C GLN A 117 -6.30 -20.31 0.70
N LYS A 118 -7.48 -20.95 0.66
CA LYS A 118 -8.70 -20.40 0.05
C LYS A 118 -9.37 -19.42 1.02
N ASN A 119 -9.07 -18.13 0.89
CA ASN A 119 -9.66 -17.06 1.68
C ASN A 119 -10.56 -16.20 0.78
N SER A 120 -11.58 -15.58 1.37
CA SER A 120 -12.35 -14.52 0.68
C SER A 120 -11.54 -13.22 0.71
N PHE A 121 -11.51 -12.45 -0.38
CA PHE A 121 -10.73 -11.20 -0.46
C PHE A 121 -11.65 -10.00 -0.70
N SER A 122 -11.59 -8.98 0.15
CA SER A 122 -12.18 -7.66 -0.10
C SER A 122 -11.10 -6.62 -0.35
N LEU A 123 -11.39 -5.63 -1.21
CA LEU A 123 -10.55 -4.46 -1.44
C LEU A 123 -11.30 -3.26 -0.85
N LEU A 124 -10.67 -2.55 0.08
CA LEU A 124 -11.17 -1.31 0.67
C LEU A 124 -10.23 -0.15 0.34
#